data_AF-M7ZYK4-F1
#
_entry.id   AF-M7ZYK4-F1
#
_cell.length_a   1.000
_cell.length_b   1.000
_cell.length_c   1.000
_cell.angle_alpha   90.00
_cell.angle_beta   90.00
_cell.angle_gamma   90.00
#
_symmetry.space_group_name_H-M   'P 1'
#
loop_
_entity.id
_entity.type
_entity.pdbx_description
1 polymer ?
#
loop_
_entity_poly.entity_id
_entity_poly.type
_entity_poly.pdbx_seq_one_letter_code
_entity_poly.pdbx_strand_id
1 'polypeptide(L)'
;MWPFDNVGDVPANYEGVCNDFVNLKMMCPLSFLEEVKRKKMMSTRALALGVAVVLAFAVTTHAQRCGEQGSGMECPNNLCCSQYGYCGMGGDYCGNGCQNGACYTSKRCGSQAGGKLCPNNLCCSQWGYCGLGSEFCGVGCQNGACSTDKPCGKNAGGRACTNNYCCSQWGSCGIGPAYCGAGCQSGGCGAVFAEAIAANSTSTLLKE
;
A
#
# COMPACT_ATOMS: atom_id res chain seq x y z
N MET A 1 -33.02 -19.62 22.20
CA MET A 1 -34.46 -19.79 22.43
C MET A 1 -35.18 -18.70 21.63
N TRP A 2 -35.02 -18.72 20.29
CA TRP A 2 -36.04 -19.00 19.24
C TRP A 2 -36.55 -17.68 18.62
N PRO A 3 -37.15 -17.65 17.42
CA PRO A 3 -37.09 -18.60 16.30
C PRO A 3 -36.95 -17.93 14.90
N PHE A 4 -36.83 -18.82 13.91
CA PHE A 4 -36.96 -18.65 12.47
C PHE A 4 -38.29 -18.00 12.03
N ASP A 5 -38.29 -17.32 10.87
CA ASP A 5 -39.04 -17.81 9.69
C ASP A 5 -38.62 -17.10 8.38
N ASN A 6 -38.45 -17.93 7.34
CA ASN A 6 -38.34 -17.63 5.91
C ASN A 6 -39.64 -16.93 5.41
N VAL A 7 -39.75 -16.26 4.26
CA VAL A 7 -39.60 -16.66 2.82
C VAL A 7 -39.58 -15.31 2.02
N GLY A 8 -38.99 -15.07 0.85
CA GLY A 8 -38.49 -15.90 -0.24
C GLY A 8 -37.97 -15.04 -1.41
N ASP A 9 -37.21 -15.73 -2.28
CA ASP A 9 -37.15 -15.62 -3.76
C ASP A 9 -36.57 -14.37 -4.46
N VAL A 10 -35.28 -14.45 -4.82
CA VAL A 10 -34.68 -13.87 -6.05
C VAL A 10 -33.51 -14.78 -6.51
N PRO A 11 -33.28 -14.96 -7.83
CA PRO A 11 -32.86 -16.24 -8.42
C PRO A 11 -31.35 -16.56 -8.34
N ALA A 12 -31.09 -17.87 -8.33
CA ALA A 12 -29.77 -18.50 -8.34
C ALA A 12 -28.99 -18.18 -9.63
N ASN A 13 -28.07 -17.22 -9.54
CA ASN A 13 -26.84 -17.24 -10.31
C ASN A 13 -25.80 -16.35 -9.62
N TYR A 14 -24.62 -16.93 -9.36
CA TYR A 14 -23.43 -16.39 -8.68
C TYR A 14 -23.32 -16.59 -7.16
N GLU A 15 -23.11 -17.84 -6.75
CA GLU A 15 -22.27 -18.16 -5.58
C GLU A 15 -21.21 -19.19 -5.96
N GLY A 16 -19.99 -19.01 -5.44
CA GLY A 16 -18.81 -19.87 -5.61
C GLY A 16 -17.90 -19.36 -6.73
N VAL A 17 -16.72 -18.80 -6.48
CA VAL A 17 -15.61 -19.42 -5.74
C VAL A 17 -14.72 -18.32 -5.11
N CYS A 18 -14.99 -17.94 -3.86
CA CYS A 18 -14.03 -17.24 -3.00
C CYS A 18 -13.99 -17.92 -1.63
N ASN A 19 -13.75 -19.23 -1.62
CA ASN A 19 -13.31 -19.93 -0.43
C ASN A 19 -12.66 -21.24 -0.88
N ASP A 20 -11.32 -21.26 -0.96
CA ASP A 20 -10.49 -22.46 -0.77
C ASP A 20 -9.02 -22.17 -1.12
N PHE A 21 -8.33 -21.30 -0.38
CA PHE A 21 -6.86 -21.35 -0.34
C PHE A 21 -6.31 -20.93 1.04
N VAL A 22 -6.90 -21.47 2.10
CA VAL A 22 -6.26 -21.50 3.43
C VAL A 22 -6.04 -22.95 3.83
N ASN A 23 -5.35 -23.72 2.97
CA ASN A 23 -4.66 -24.97 3.32
C ASN A 23 -4.01 -25.54 2.06
N LEU A 24 -2.79 -25.10 1.71
CA LEU A 24 -1.95 -25.89 0.79
C LEU A 24 -0.83 -26.57 1.57
N LYS A 25 -1.23 -27.55 2.36
CA LYS A 25 -0.40 -28.72 2.65
C LYS A 25 -0.81 -29.83 1.68
N MET A 26 -0.37 -29.74 0.43
CA MET A 26 -0.33 -30.81 -0.58
C MET A 26 0.79 -30.38 -1.55
N MET A 27 1.95 -31.02 -1.72
CA MET A 27 2.32 -32.43 -1.56
C MET A 27 1.19 -33.39 -1.94
N CYS A 28 0.92 -33.48 -3.24
CA CYS A 28 0.85 -34.75 -3.97
C CYS A 28 0.35 -34.53 -5.41
N PRO A 29 0.71 -35.39 -6.38
CA PRO A 29 2.00 -36.02 -6.54
C PRO A 29 2.52 -35.86 -7.99
N LEU A 30 3.80 -36.22 -8.13
CA LEU A 30 4.44 -36.68 -9.36
C LEU A 30 3.74 -37.92 -9.96
N SER A 31 2.46 -37.83 -10.35
CA SER A 31 1.71 -38.96 -10.92
C SER A 31 0.98 -38.62 -12.21
N PHE A 32 1.55 -37.73 -13.03
CA PHE A 32 1.11 -37.52 -14.41
C PHE A 32 2.22 -37.83 -15.42
N LEU A 33 3.05 -38.84 -15.13
CA LEU A 33 4.14 -39.28 -16.01
C LEU A 33 3.92 -40.59 -16.77
N GLU A 34 2.88 -41.40 -16.51
CA GLU A 34 2.66 -42.63 -17.30
C GLU A 34 1.15 -42.89 -17.47
N GLU A 35 0.54 -42.43 -18.58
CA GLU A 35 -0.59 -43.09 -19.27
C GLU A 35 -0.83 -42.46 -20.66
N VAL A 36 0.21 -42.39 -21.49
CA VAL A 36 0.04 -42.30 -22.97
C VAL A 36 0.73 -43.50 -23.62
N LYS A 37 0.50 -44.71 -23.09
CA LYS A 37 0.86 -45.96 -23.76
C LYS A 37 -0.36 -46.52 -24.49
N ARG A 38 -0.26 -46.45 -25.82
CA ARG A 38 -1.13 -47.05 -26.85
C ARG A 38 -2.46 -46.34 -27.11
N LYS A 39 -2.47 -45.54 -28.19
CA LYS A 39 -2.99 -46.00 -29.50
C LYS A 39 -2.67 -45.00 -30.61
N LYS A 40 -2.05 -45.53 -31.66
CA LYS A 40 -1.99 -45.12 -33.08
C LYS A 40 -2.01 -43.63 -33.44
N MET A 41 -0.90 -43.19 -34.05
CA MET A 41 -0.76 -42.08 -35.00
C MET A 41 -1.27 -40.71 -34.54
N MET A 42 -0.41 -40.00 -33.81
CA MET A 42 -0.49 -38.55 -33.63
C MET A 42 -0.20 -37.85 -34.96
N SER A 43 -1.22 -37.23 -35.53
CA SER A 43 -1.10 -36.23 -36.60
C SER A 43 -0.48 -34.96 -36.03
N THR A 44 0.67 -34.57 -36.56
CA THR A 44 1.63 -33.54 -36.10
C THR A 44 1.07 -32.11 -35.99
N ARG A 45 -0.24 -31.90 -36.20
CA ARG A 45 -0.91 -30.59 -36.14
C ARG A 45 -1.62 -30.30 -34.83
N ALA A 46 -1.89 -31.31 -33.98
CA ALA A 46 -2.57 -31.12 -32.69
C ALA A 46 -1.62 -30.68 -31.55
N LEU A 47 -0.32 -30.95 -31.67
CA LEU A 47 0.70 -30.59 -30.67
C LEU A 47 1.00 -29.09 -30.61
N ALA A 48 0.88 -28.38 -31.75
CA ALA A 48 1.13 -26.93 -31.80
C ALA A 48 0.03 -26.11 -31.10
N LEU A 49 -1.21 -26.61 -31.08
CA LEU A 49 -2.33 -25.91 -30.46
C LEU A 49 -2.39 -26.10 -28.94
N GLY A 50 -1.99 -27.26 -28.42
CA GLY A 50 -1.97 -27.50 -26.97
C GLY A 50 -0.91 -26.70 -26.22
N VAL A 51 0.27 -26.51 -26.82
CA VAL A 51 1.37 -25.70 -26.23
C VAL A 51 1.03 -24.22 -26.21
N ALA A 52 0.32 -23.71 -27.23
CA ALA A 52 -0.11 -22.31 -27.29
C ALA A 52 -1.14 -21.95 -26.20
N VAL A 53 -2.03 -22.90 -25.83
CA VAL A 53 -3.03 -22.69 -24.78
C VAL A 53 -2.38 -22.66 -23.39
N VAL A 54 -1.40 -23.52 -23.09
CA VAL A 54 -0.70 -23.51 -21.79
C VAL A 54 0.15 -22.25 -21.58
N LEU A 55 0.74 -21.70 -22.65
CA LEU A 55 1.51 -20.44 -22.59
C LEU A 55 0.65 -19.17 -22.46
N ALA A 56 -0.65 -19.24 -22.79
CA ALA A 56 -1.56 -18.10 -22.70
C ALA A 56 -2.14 -17.86 -21.29
N PHE A 57 -2.07 -18.83 -20.38
CA PHE A 57 -2.63 -18.72 -19.02
C PHE A 57 -1.64 -18.25 -17.94
N ALA A 58 -0.39 -17.95 -18.28
CA ALA A 58 0.57 -17.36 -17.34
C ALA A 58 0.35 -15.84 -17.20
N VAL A 59 -0.88 -15.41 -16.88
CA VAL A 59 -1.09 -14.06 -16.35
C VAL A 59 -0.58 -14.09 -14.91
N THR A 60 0.65 -13.64 -14.71
CA THR A 60 1.18 -13.40 -13.37
C THR A 60 0.35 -12.30 -12.73
N THR A 61 -0.63 -12.69 -11.90
CA THR A 61 -1.30 -11.77 -11.00
C THR A 61 -0.26 -11.28 -10.00
N HIS A 62 0.37 -10.15 -10.30
CA HIS A 62 1.19 -9.44 -9.33
C HIS A 62 0.24 -8.93 -8.24
N ALA A 63 0.01 -9.74 -7.21
CA ALA A 63 -0.53 -9.23 -5.96
C ALA A 63 0.35 -8.04 -5.55
N GLN A 64 -0.26 -6.89 -5.27
CA GLN A 64 0.47 -5.70 -4.81
C GLN A 64 1.30 -6.09 -3.59
N ARG A 65 2.62 -6.15 -3.78
CA ARG A 65 3.55 -6.41 -2.69
C ARG A 65 3.72 -5.12 -1.88
N CYS A 66 3.81 -5.27 -0.58
CA CYS A 66 4.02 -4.18 0.36
C CYS A 66 5.16 -4.50 1.33
N GLY A 67 5.54 -3.53 2.13
CA GLY A 67 6.56 -3.71 3.16
C GLY A 67 7.93 -4.03 2.56
N GLU A 68 8.77 -4.77 3.27
CA GLU A 68 10.13 -5.12 2.85
C GLU A 68 10.14 -5.87 1.50
N GLN A 69 9.16 -6.74 1.26
CA GLN A 69 9.01 -7.49 0.00
C GLN A 69 8.52 -6.62 -1.17
N GLY A 70 7.99 -5.43 -0.87
CA GLY A 70 7.52 -4.43 -1.82
C GLY A 70 8.35 -3.16 -1.81
N SER A 71 9.63 -3.21 -1.44
CA SER A 71 10.52 -2.03 -1.41
C SER A 71 9.99 -0.89 -0.54
N GLY A 72 9.35 -1.22 0.58
CA GLY A 72 8.76 -0.26 1.51
C GLY A 72 7.39 0.28 1.07
N MET A 73 6.79 -0.23 -0.01
CA MET A 73 5.47 0.21 -0.45
C MET A 73 4.43 0.01 0.66
N GLU A 74 3.57 1.02 0.80
CA GLU A 74 2.43 1.00 1.71
C GLU A 74 1.19 0.54 0.97
N CYS A 75 0.31 -0.16 1.68
CA CYS A 75 -0.95 -0.57 1.11
C CYS A 75 -1.92 0.62 0.98
N PRO A 76 -2.74 0.66 -0.09
CA PRO A 76 -3.78 1.67 -0.23
C PRO A 76 -4.85 1.53 0.85
N ASN A 77 -5.64 2.58 1.07
CA ASN A 77 -6.78 2.59 1.99
C ASN A 77 -6.44 2.20 3.45
N ASN A 78 -5.19 2.42 3.88
CA ASN A 78 -4.68 2.03 5.21
C ASN A 78 -4.81 0.53 5.52
N LEU A 79 -4.88 -0.32 4.49
CA LEU A 79 -4.83 -1.77 4.65
C LEU A 79 -3.53 -2.17 5.35
N CYS A 80 -3.58 -3.27 6.08
CA CYS A 80 -2.41 -3.80 6.75
C CYS A 80 -1.51 -4.52 5.75
N CYS A 81 -0.22 -4.26 5.83
CA CYS A 81 0.78 -5.06 5.16
C CYS A 81 1.19 -6.22 6.06
N SER A 82 0.84 -7.46 5.67
CA SER A 82 1.20 -8.65 6.44
C SER A 82 2.72 -8.84 6.52
N GLN A 83 3.18 -9.71 7.42
CA GLN A 83 4.60 -10.09 7.51
C GLN A 83 5.17 -10.68 6.20
N TYR A 84 4.29 -11.14 5.30
CA TYR A 84 4.66 -11.73 4.02
C TYR A 84 4.62 -10.72 2.85
N GLY A 85 4.26 -9.46 3.12
CA GLY A 85 4.24 -8.41 2.12
C GLY A 85 2.99 -8.41 1.26
N TYR A 86 1.83 -8.75 1.84
CA TYR A 86 0.53 -8.69 1.17
C TYR A 86 -0.40 -7.71 1.89
N CYS A 87 -1.19 -6.97 1.11
CA CYS A 87 -2.18 -6.02 1.61
C CYS A 87 -3.51 -6.71 1.93
N GLY A 88 -4.06 -6.43 3.11
CA GLY A 88 -5.38 -6.94 3.50
C GLY A 88 -5.83 -6.47 4.88
N MET A 89 -6.89 -7.08 5.39
CA MET A 89 -7.46 -6.81 6.71
C MET A 89 -7.66 -8.11 7.49
N GLY A 90 -7.84 -8.00 8.80
CA GLY A 90 -8.02 -9.15 9.69
C GLY A 90 -6.69 -9.62 10.31
N GLY A 91 -6.78 -10.65 11.15
CA GLY A 91 -5.65 -11.12 11.97
C GLY A 91 -4.42 -11.53 11.15
N ASP A 92 -4.61 -12.10 9.96
CA ASP A 92 -3.51 -12.58 9.11
C ASP A 92 -2.67 -11.44 8.50
N TYR A 93 -3.26 -10.24 8.41
CA TYR A 93 -2.61 -9.06 7.83
C TYR A 93 -2.20 -8.05 8.91
N CYS A 94 -3.11 -7.76 9.85
CA CYS A 94 -2.96 -6.73 10.87
C CYS A 94 -2.38 -7.25 12.19
N GLY A 95 -2.32 -8.58 12.36
CA GLY A 95 -1.85 -9.22 13.57
C GLY A 95 -0.33 -9.21 13.70
N ASN A 96 0.22 -10.33 14.20
CA ASN A 96 1.65 -10.42 14.46
C ASN A 96 2.47 -10.29 13.17
N GLY A 97 3.56 -9.51 13.24
CA GLY A 97 4.43 -9.27 12.09
C GLY A 97 3.88 -8.32 11.04
N CYS A 98 2.70 -7.70 11.24
CA CYS A 98 2.22 -6.61 10.38
C CYS A 98 3.29 -5.51 10.23
N GLN A 99 3.59 -5.09 9.00
CA GLN A 99 4.72 -4.19 8.69
C GLN A 99 4.33 -2.72 8.74
N ASN A 100 3.21 -2.35 8.09
CA ASN A 100 2.65 -0.99 8.02
C ASN A 100 1.12 -1.04 7.84
N GLY A 101 0.46 0.11 7.78
CA GLY A 101 -1.01 0.23 7.78
C GLY A 101 -1.61 0.11 9.19
N ALA A 102 -2.88 -0.33 9.26
CA ALA A 102 -3.66 -0.41 10.50
C ALA A 102 -3.34 -1.64 11.38
N CYS A 103 -2.05 -1.90 11.65
CA CYS A 103 -1.62 -3.00 12.51
C CYS A 103 -2.25 -2.91 13.92
N TYR A 104 -2.62 -4.05 14.50
CA TYR A 104 -3.18 -4.10 15.87
C TYR A 104 -2.21 -3.65 16.95
N THR A 105 -0.91 -3.79 16.68
CA THR A 105 0.15 -3.29 17.55
C THR A 105 0.72 -1.99 16.98
N SER A 106 0.58 -0.90 17.72
CA SER A 106 1.13 0.40 17.33
C SER A 106 2.64 0.34 17.21
N LYS A 107 3.16 0.81 16.07
CA LYS A 107 4.60 0.87 15.83
C LYS A 107 5.27 1.91 16.74
N ARG A 108 6.50 1.60 17.17
CA ARG A 108 7.34 2.53 17.93
C ARG A 108 8.01 3.53 16.99
N CYS A 109 8.11 4.77 17.42
CA CYS A 109 8.60 5.89 16.63
C CYS A 109 9.31 6.93 17.50
N GLY A 110 9.84 7.97 16.85
CA GLY A 110 10.35 9.15 17.54
C GLY A 110 11.68 8.89 18.24
N SER A 111 12.03 9.75 19.20
CA SER A 111 13.30 9.67 19.95
C SER A 111 13.47 8.31 20.65
N GLN A 112 12.37 7.69 21.07
CA GLN A 112 12.36 6.40 21.74
C GLN A 112 12.67 5.22 20.81
N ALA A 113 12.66 5.45 19.48
CA ALA A 113 12.94 4.45 18.47
C ALA A 113 14.02 4.94 17.47
N GLY A 114 14.98 5.73 17.94
CA GLY A 114 16.10 6.22 17.12
C GLY A 114 15.67 7.18 16.01
N GLY A 115 14.61 7.96 16.22
CA GLY A 115 14.11 8.92 15.25
C GLY A 115 13.24 8.32 14.14
N LYS A 116 12.82 7.05 14.26
CA LYS A 116 11.94 6.42 13.26
C LYS A 116 10.66 7.23 13.04
N LEU A 117 10.32 7.42 11.77
CA LEU A 117 9.04 8.00 11.34
C LEU A 117 7.95 6.93 11.36
N CYS A 118 6.72 7.37 11.53
CA CYS A 118 5.58 6.49 11.35
C CYS A 118 5.23 6.32 9.87
N PRO A 119 4.79 5.12 9.45
CA PRO A 119 4.26 4.90 8.11
C PRO A 119 2.93 5.64 7.92
N ASN A 120 2.48 5.78 6.68
CA ASN A 120 1.19 6.35 6.29
C ASN A 120 0.94 7.77 6.83
N ASN A 121 2.02 8.53 7.09
CA ASN A 121 1.96 9.87 7.71
C ASN A 121 1.27 9.92 9.08
N LEU A 122 1.15 8.77 9.77
CA LEU A 122 0.62 8.70 11.13
C LEU A 122 1.46 9.60 12.06
N CYS A 123 0.81 10.10 13.11
CA CYS A 123 1.48 10.93 14.10
C CYS A 123 2.27 10.06 15.06
N CYS A 124 3.51 10.47 15.32
CA CYS A 124 4.29 9.90 16.40
C CYS A 124 3.98 10.64 17.71
N SER A 125 3.30 9.99 18.64
CA SER A 125 2.94 10.60 19.93
C SER A 125 4.17 10.96 20.75
N GLN A 126 3.97 11.77 21.80
CA GLN A 126 5.03 12.09 22.76
C GLN A 126 5.64 10.86 23.43
N TRP A 127 4.90 9.74 23.47
CA TRP A 127 5.31 8.47 24.05
C TRP A 127 6.04 7.54 23.07
N GLY A 128 6.16 7.95 21.80
CA GLY A 128 6.86 7.18 20.77
C GLY A 128 6.04 6.03 20.22
N TYR A 129 4.73 6.25 20.00
CA TYR A 129 3.82 5.33 19.32
C TYR A 129 3.14 6.00 18.14
N CYS A 130 2.95 5.26 17.05
CA CYS A 130 2.26 5.73 15.85
C CYS A 130 0.74 5.59 15.97
N GLY A 131 0.00 6.63 15.57
CA GLY A 131 -1.45 6.63 15.52
C GLY A 131 -2.05 7.92 14.97
N LEU A 132 -3.37 8.05 15.08
CA LEU A 132 -4.15 9.25 14.75
C LEU A 132 -5.00 9.64 15.97
N GLY A 133 -5.53 10.86 15.95
CA GLY A 133 -6.28 11.43 17.07
C GLY A 133 -5.43 12.38 17.91
N SER A 134 -6.08 13.11 18.82
CA SER A 134 -5.44 14.12 19.66
C SER A 134 -4.31 13.57 20.52
N GLU A 135 -4.40 12.31 20.92
CA GLU A 135 -3.43 11.62 21.78
C GLU A 135 -2.10 11.36 21.06
N PHE A 136 -2.13 11.32 19.72
CA PHE A 136 -0.97 11.08 18.88
C PHE A 136 -0.50 12.35 18.17
N CYS A 137 -1.45 13.11 17.61
CA CYS A 137 -1.19 14.28 16.78
C CYS A 137 -1.19 15.60 17.55
N GLY A 138 -1.66 15.62 18.79
CA GLY A 138 -1.79 16.84 19.60
C GLY A 138 -0.46 17.31 20.19
N VAL A 139 -0.53 17.76 21.45
CA VAL A 139 0.64 18.27 22.18
C VAL A 139 1.70 17.17 22.29
N GLY A 140 2.95 17.53 22.04
CA GLY A 140 4.08 16.60 22.13
C GLY A 140 4.21 15.62 20.96
N CYS A 141 3.36 15.71 19.93
CA CYS A 141 3.56 14.98 18.68
C CYS A 141 4.96 15.26 18.12
N GLN A 142 5.73 14.22 17.81
CA GLN A 142 7.13 14.30 17.44
C GLN A 142 7.32 14.55 15.94
N ASN A 143 6.62 13.77 15.11
CA ASN A 143 6.63 13.79 13.64
C ASN A 143 5.30 13.24 13.08
N GLY A 144 5.14 13.22 11.76
CA GLY A 144 3.88 12.90 11.08
C GLY A 144 2.95 14.10 10.98
N ALA A 145 1.66 13.85 10.81
CA ALA A 145 0.61 14.87 10.66
C ALA A 145 0.21 15.56 11.98
N CYS A 146 1.19 16.08 12.72
CA CYS A 146 0.95 16.78 13.98
C CYS A 146 -0.03 17.95 13.80
N SER A 147 -1.00 18.08 14.69
CA SER A 147 -1.97 19.18 14.74
C SER A 147 -1.37 20.45 15.34
N THR A 148 -0.21 20.35 15.99
CA THR A 148 0.53 21.50 16.50
C THR A 148 1.47 22.02 15.42
N ASP A 149 1.27 23.28 15.02
CA ASP A 149 2.18 23.94 14.09
C ASP A 149 3.53 24.19 14.76
N LYS A 150 4.57 23.55 14.22
CA LYS A 150 5.96 23.82 14.60
C LYS A 150 6.59 24.71 13.52
N PRO A 151 7.08 25.91 13.87
CA PRO A 151 7.66 26.80 12.89
C PRO A 151 8.95 26.20 12.28
N CYS A 152 9.18 26.50 11.01
CA CYS A 152 10.31 26.00 10.21
C CYS A 152 11.01 27.12 9.44
N GLY A 153 12.15 26.79 8.84
CA GLY A 153 12.88 27.68 7.95
C GLY A 153 13.70 28.76 8.67
N LYS A 154 14.04 29.83 7.95
CA LYS A 154 15.01 30.86 8.41
C LYS A 154 14.63 31.52 9.73
N ASN A 155 13.34 31.74 9.96
CA ASN A 155 12.82 32.37 11.18
C ASN A 155 12.77 31.40 12.37
N ALA A 156 13.01 30.11 12.14
CA ALA A 156 13.05 29.07 13.16
C ALA A 156 14.46 28.43 13.25
N GLY A 157 15.51 29.22 13.02
CA GLY A 157 16.90 28.74 13.10
C GLY A 157 17.26 27.71 12.02
N GLY A 158 16.59 27.75 10.87
CA GLY A 158 16.82 26.80 9.77
C GLY A 158 16.19 25.41 10.00
N ARG A 159 15.28 25.28 10.98
CA ARG A 159 14.60 24.02 11.26
C ARG A 159 13.85 23.48 10.04
N ALA A 160 14.15 22.26 9.64
CA ALA A 160 13.40 21.53 8.62
C ALA A 160 12.12 20.88 9.18
N CYS A 161 11.18 20.59 8.29
CA CYS A 161 9.97 19.85 8.62
C CYS A 161 10.21 18.34 8.67
N THR A 162 9.38 17.62 9.42
CA THR A 162 9.39 16.16 9.46
C THR A 162 8.75 15.58 8.20
N ASN A 163 8.94 14.28 7.94
CA ASN A 163 8.31 13.56 6.81
C ASN A 163 8.56 14.20 5.44
N ASN A 164 9.66 14.96 5.30
CA ASN A 164 9.98 15.73 4.11
C ASN A 164 8.86 16.72 3.69
N TYR A 165 8.00 17.12 4.62
CA TYR A 165 7.02 18.18 4.37
C TYR A 165 7.73 19.46 3.96
N CYS A 166 7.03 20.25 3.16
CA CYS A 166 7.56 21.50 2.66
C CYS A 166 7.47 22.57 3.74
N CYS A 167 8.58 23.28 3.93
CA CYS A 167 8.57 24.49 4.72
C CYS A 167 8.17 25.66 3.83
N SER A 168 6.99 26.25 4.05
CA SER A 168 6.50 27.37 3.26
C SER A 168 7.37 28.62 3.43
N GLN A 169 7.19 29.63 2.57
CA GLN A 169 7.86 30.94 2.74
C GLN A 169 7.54 31.64 4.07
N TRP A 170 6.44 31.24 4.71
CA TRP A 170 5.97 31.77 6.00
C TRP A 170 6.51 30.99 7.20
N GLY A 171 7.25 29.90 6.98
CA GLY A 171 7.83 29.11 8.05
C GLY A 171 6.85 28.14 8.70
N SER A 172 5.88 27.62 7.94
CA SER A 172 4.98 26.54 8.38
C SER A 172 5.21 25.27 7.56
N CYS A 173 5.05 24.11 8.19
CA CYS A 173 5.22 22.80 7.56
C CYS A 173 3.91 22.30 6.96
N GLY A 174 3.95 21.77 5.73
CA GLY A 174 2.77 21.17 5.12
C GLY A 174 3.02 20.57 3.74
N ILE A 175 1.94 20.18 3.07
CA ILE A 175 1.92 19.69 1.69
C ILE A 175 1.00 20.59 0.85
N GLY A 176 1.33 20.72 -0.43
CA GLY A 176 0.50 21.40 -1.42
C GLY A 176 1.11 22.71 -1.91
N PRO A 177 0.45 23.40 -2.86
CA PRO A 177 0.98 24.59 -3.51
C PRO A 177 1.48 25.69 -2.57
N ALA A 178 0.75 25.95 -1.49
CA ALA A 178 1.07 27.00 -0.52
C ALA A 178 2.35 26.71 0.31
N TYR A 179 2.75 25.45 0.41
CA TYR A 179 3.92 25.02 1.17
C TYR A 179 5.10 24.64 0.27
N CYS A 180 4.82 23.88 -0.80
CA CYS A 180 5.81 23.31 -1.71
C CYS A 180 6.06 24.12 -2.99
N GLY A 181 5.31 25.20 -3.21
CA GLY A 181 5.41 26.06 -4.39
C GLY A 181 6.49 27.12 -4.26
N ALA A 182 6.23 28.28 -4.87
CA ALA A 182 7.15 29.42 -4.82
C ALA A 182 7.47 29.82 -3.37
N GLY A 183 8.75 30.04 -3.09
CA GLY A 183 9.21 30.42 -1.75
C GLY A 183 9.32 29.27 -0.74
N CYS A 184 9.14 28.00 -1.18
CA CYS A 184 9.45 26.84 -0.34
C CYS A 184 10.92 26.87 0.11
N GLN A 185 11.15 26.80 1.42
CA GLN A 185 12.47 26.97 2.05
C GLN A 185 13.25 25.65 2.15
N SER A 186 12.57 24.53 2.35
CA SER A 186 13.16 23.19 2.53
C SER A 186 12.12 22.09 2.37
N GLY A 187 12.56 20.84 2.22
CA GLY A 187 11.69 19.66 2.10
C GLY A 187 11.42 19.29 0.64
N GLY A 188 10.24 18.73 0.36
CA GLY A 188 9.79 18.35 -1.00
C GLY A 188 9.43 19.52 -1.93
N CYS A 189 10.19 20.61 -1.93
CA CYS A 189 9.94 21.78 -2.78
C CYS A 189 9.94 21.39 -4.26
N GLY A 190 8.96 21.86 -5.04
CA GLY A 190 8.93 21.68 -6.51
C GLY A 190 8.49 20.30 -7.02
N ALA A 191 8.34 19.29 -6.16
CA ALA A 191 7.94 17.92 -6.55
C ALA A 191 6.52 17.82 -7.14
N VAL A 192 5.68 18.84 -6.96
CA VAL A 192 4.29 18.87 -7.45
C VAL A 192 4.07 19.75 -8.68
N PHE A 193 5.10 20.44 -9.19
CA PHE A 193 4.95 21.37 -10.33
C PHE A 193 5.79 21.03 -11.57
N ALA A 194 6.80 20.17 -11.47
CA ALA A 194 7.58 19.78 -12.65
C ALA A 194 6.74 18.96 -13.66
N GLU A 195 5.88 18.05 -13.19
CA GLU A 195 5.03 17.22 -14.06
C GLU A 195 3.83 18.00 -14.63
N ALA A 196 3.30 18.98 -13.89
CA ALA A 196 2.22 19.85 -14.38
C ALA A 196 2.69 20.89 -15.41
N ILE A 197 3.94 21.39 -15.30
CA ILE A 197 4.53 22.28 -16.31
C ILE A 197 4.82 21.50 -17.60
N ALA A 198 5.34 20.26 -17.50
CA ALA A 198 5.58 19.41 -18.67
C ALA A 198 4.28 19.03 -19.41
N ALA A 199 3.18 18.80 -18.69
CA ALA A 199 1.87 18.53 -19.29
C ALA A 199 1.20 19.76 -19.94
N ASN A 200 1.54 20.98 -19.50
CA ASN A 200 0.99 22.21 -20.08
C ASN A 200 1.83 22.75 -21.27
N SER A 201 3.12 22.40 -21.35
CA SER A 201 3.97 22.76 -22.50
C SER A 201 3.69 21.93 -23.76
N THR A 202 3.05 20.76 -23.67
CA THR A 202 2.66 19.96 -24.84
C THR A 202 1.26 20.30 -25.37
N SER A 203 0.43 21.00 -24.60
CA SER A 203 -0.92 21.44 -25.02
C SER A 203 -0.88 22.65 -25.97
N THR A 204 0.21 23.40 -26.02
CA THR A 204 0.38 24.58 -26.88
C THR A 204 0.92 24.28 -28.29
N LEU A 205 1.31 23.04 -28.59
CA LEU A 205 1.85 22.63 -29.90
C LEU A 205 0.85 21.89 -30.81
N LEU A 206 -0.43 21.78 -30.42
CA LEU A 206 -1.51 21.19 -31.24
C LEU A 206 -2.57 22.21 -31.71
N LYS A 207 -2.25 23.51 -31.65
CA LYS A 207 -3.07 24.58 -32.23
C LYS A 207 -2.25 25.40 -33.20
N GLU A 208 -1.85 24.80 -34.32
CA GLU A 208 -1.68 25.47 -35.61
C GLU A 208 -2.21 24.56 -36.73
#